data_AF-A0A351FNX2-F1
#
_entry.id   AF-A0A351FNX2-F1
#
_cell.length_a   1.000
_cell.length_b   1.000
_cell.length_c   1.000
_cell.angle_alpha   90.00
_cell.angle_beta   90.00
_cell.angle_gamma   90.00
#
_symmetry.space_group_name_H-M   'P 1'
#
loop_
_entity.id
_entity.type
_entity.pdbx_description
1 polymer ?
#
loop_
_entity_poly.entity_id
_entity_poly.type
_entity_poly.pdbx_seq_one_letter_code
_entity_poly.pdbx_strand_id
1 'polypeptide(L)' 'MITGKGHSNDSTNLTPREIVAQLDRYIVGQDDAKRAVAIAIRNRWRRQQLTNEMRVEIAPKN' A
#
# COMPACT_ATOMS: atom_id res chain seq x y z
N MET A 1 -10.33 -27.19 -3.66
CA MET A 1 -10.33 -25.71 -3.53
C MET A 1 -8.93 -25.27 -3.10
N ILE A 2 -8.02 -25.02 -4.04
CA ILE A 2 -6.69 -24.42 -3.78
C ILE A 2 -6.30 -23.55 -4.98
N THR A 3 -6.70 -22.28 -5.01
CA THR A 3 -6.17 -21.37 -6.03
C THR A 3 -4.78 -20.95 -5.57
N GLY A 4 -3.76 -21.52 -6.22
CA GLY A 4 -2.38 -21.04 -6.13
C GLY A 4 -2.33 -19.58 -6.54
N LYS A 5 -2.07 -18.70 -5.58
CA LYS A 5 -1.84 -17.27 -5.83
C LYS A 5 -0.38 -17.12 -6.21
N GLY A 6 -0.14 -16.81 -7.48
CA GLY A 6 1.18 -16.53 -8.02
C GLY A 6 1.88 -15.42 -7.25
N HIS A 7 3.18 -15.60 -7.03
CA HIS A 7 4.08 -14.59 -6.49
C HIS A 7 4.34 -13.51 -7.55
N SER A 8 3.34 -12.68 -7.83
CA SER A 8 3.55 -11.41 -8.54
C SER A 8 3.98 -10.38 -7.51
N ASN A 9 5.14 -9.77 -7.74
CA ASN A 9 5.79 -8.81 -6.86
C ASN A 9 5.08 -7.43 -6.85
N ASP A 10 3.75 -7.42 -6.75
CA ASP A 10 2.89 -6.24 -6.76
C ASP A 10 2.91 -5.56 -5.38
N SER A 11 4.06 -4.96 -5.08
CA SER A 11 4.33 -4.17 -3.87
C SER A 11 3.31 -3.04 -3.63
N THR A 12 2.51 -2.71 -4.65
CA THR A 12 1.60 -1.56 -4.69
C THR A 12 0.18 -1.88 -4.21
N ASN A 13 -0.21 -3.16 -4.11
CA ASN A 13 -1.59 -3.54 -3.77
C ASN A 13 -1.76 -4.38 -2.50
N LEU A 14 -0.72 -4.47 -1.67
CA LEU A 14 -0.82 -5.18 -0.41
C LEU A 14 -1.78 -4.49 0.55
N THR A 15 -2.64 -5.27 1.19
CA THR A 15 -3.48 -4.82 2.30
C THR A 15 -2.61 -4.61 3.56
N PRO A 16 -3.04 -3.77 4.53
CA PRO A 16 -2.28 -3.59 5.77
C PRO A 16 -1.97 -4.91 6.50
N ARG A 17 -2.87 -5.91 6.43
CA ARG A 17 -2.66 -7.23 7.05
C ARG A 17 -1.57 -8.03 6.34
N GLU A 18 -1.52 -7.99 5.02
CA GLU A 18 -0.48 -8.66 4.23
C GLU A 18 0.89 -8.01 4.46
N ILE A 19 0.95 -6.68 4.58
CA ILE A 19 2.19 -5.97 4.93
C ILE A 19 2.69 -6.40 6.32
N VAL A 20 1.81 -6.47 7.33
CA VAL A 20 2.18 -6.96 8.66
C VAL A 20 2.70 -8.39 8.60
N ALA A 21 2.02 -9.29 7.86
CA ALA A 21 2.44 -10.68 7.70
C ALA A 21 3.79 -10.83 6.98
N GLN A 22 4.13 -9.89 6.08
CA GLN A 22 5.45 -9.83 5.45
C GLN A 22 6.52 -9.38 6.46
N LEU A 23 6.23 -8.33 7.24
CA LEU A 23 7.15 -7.80 8.26
C LEU A 23 7.42 -8.82 9.37
N ASP A 24 6.41 -9.62 9.74
CA ASP A 24 6.52 -10.63 10.78
C ASP A 24 7.54 -11.73 10.47
N ARG A 25 7.84 -11.98 9.18
CA ARG A 25 8.86 -12.94 8.75
C ARG A 25 10.29 -12.48 9.06
N TYR A 26 10.50 -11.18 9.22
CA TYR A 26 11.83 -10.57 9.35
C TYR A 26 12.01 -9.82 10.67
N ILE A 27 10.93 -9.44 11.35
CA ILE A 27 10.93 -8.64 12.57
C ILE A 27 10.12 -9.42 13.61
N VAL A 28 10.72 -9.75 14.75
CA VAL A 28 10.04 -10.43 15.86
C VAL A 28 9.45 -9.41 16.83
N GLY A 29 8.19 -9.59 17.24
CA GLY A 29 7.48 -8.69 18.16
C GLY A 29 7.06 -7.35 17.54
N GLN A 30 6.83 -6.33 18.38
CA GLN A 30 6.49 -4.96 17.97
C GLN A 30 5.22 -4.86 17.09
N ASP A 31 4.14 -5.52 17.51
CA ASP A 31 2.90 -5.64 16.72
C ASP A 31 2.27 -4.28 16.38
N ASP A 32 2.27 -3.35 17.34
CA ASP A 32 1.74 -2.00 17.16
C ASP A 32 2.55 -1.21 16.13
N ALA A 33 3.88 -1.35 16.14
CA ALA A 33 4.76 -0.69 15.18
C ALA A 33 4.56 -1.24 13.77
N LYS A 34 4.49 -2.57 13.61
CA LYS A 34 4.21 -3.23 12.32
C LYS A 34 2.88 -2.75 11.75
N ARG A 35 1.84 -2.66 12.59
CA ARG A 35 0.51 -2.17 12.21
C ARG A 35 0.55 -0.70 11.79
N ALA A 36 1.24 0.15 12.56
CA ALA A 36 1.38 1.57 12.25
C ALA A 36 2.09 1.79 10.90
N VAL A 37 3.17 1.07 10.64
CA VAL A 37 3.92 1.13 9.38
C VAL A 37 3.06 0.66 8.20
N ALA A 38 2.34 -0.45 8.35
CA ALA A 38 1.44 -0.96 7.31
C ALA A 38 0.32 0.03 6.95
N ILE A 39 -0.26 0.70 7.95
CA ILE A 39 -1.26 1.76 7.74
C ILE A 39 -0.64 2.97 7.03
N ALA A 40 0.55 3.41 7.44
CA ALA A 40 1.24 4.54 6.84
C ALA A 40 1.53 4.31 5.34
N ILE A 41 2.00 3.12 4.98
CA ILE A 41 2.24 2.72 3.59
C ILE A 41 0.95 2.75 2.77
N ARG A 42 -0.15 2.19 3.30
CA ARG A 42 -1.44 2.18 2.61
C ARG A 42 -2.03 3.59 2.45
N ASN A 43 -1.89 4.43 3.48
CA ASN A 43 -2.30 5.83 3.42
C ASN A 43 -1.51 6.61 2.37
N ARG A 44 -0.21 6.35 2.22
CA ARG A 44 0.61 6.94 1.16
C ARG A 44 0.13 6.53 -0.24
N TRP A 45 -0.13 5.24 -0.46
CA TRP A 45 -0.67 4.75 -1.73
C TRP A 45 -2.03 5.38 -2.06
N ARG A 46 -2.92 5.50 -1.07
CA ARG A 46 -4.22 6.14 -1.25
C ARG A 46 -4.08 7.61 -1.68
N ARG A 47 -3.14 8.35 -1.07
CA ARG A 47 -2.85 9.74 -1.45
C ARG A 47 -2.29 9.87 -2.86
N GLN A 48 -1.44 8.94 -3.29
CA GLN A 48 -0.89 8.93 -4.65
C GLN A 48 -1.96 8.69 -5.72
N GLN A 49 -2.96 7.87 -5.42
CA GLN A 49 -4.08 7.67 -6.33
C GLN A 49 -5.00 8.90 -6.39
N LEU A 50 -5.29 9.54 -5.25
CA LEU A 50 -6.12 10.77 -5.21
C LEU A 50 -5.50 11.96 -5.95
N THR A 51 -4.18 12.11 -5.94
CA THR A 51 -3.51 13.23 -6.62
C THR A 51 -3.66 13.25 -8.14
N ASN A 52 -4.18 12.18 -8.75
CA ASN A 52 -4.35 12.09 -10.20
C ASN A 52 -5.77 12.53 -10.68
N GLU A 53 -6.73 12.72 -9.77
CA GLU A 53 -8.13 13.02 -10.16
C GLU A 53 -8.41 14.50 -10.46
N MET A 54 -7.48 15.43 -10.15
CA MET A 54 -7.68 16.88 -10.35
C MET A 54 -6.64 17.56 -11.25
N ARG A 55 -5.85 16.80 -12.02
CA ARG A 55 -4.80 17.37 -12.89
C ARG A 55 -5.25 17.72 -14.32
N VAL A 56 -6.55 17.89 -14.56
CA VAL A 56 -7.10 18.09 -15.93
C VAL A 56 -7.53 19.53 -16.24
N GLU A 57 -7.66 20.45 -15.27
CA GLU A 57 -8.29 21.76 -15.55
C GLU A 57 -7.45 22.98 -15.19
N ILE A 58 -6.18 23.01 -15.60
CA ILE A 58 -5.42 24.26 -15.70
C ILE A 58 -4.61 24.28 -17.00
N ALA A 59 -5.32 24.43 -18.11
CA ALA A 59 -4.74 25.07 -19.29
C ALA A 59 -4.90 26.59 -19.10
N PRO A 60 -3.82 27.38 -18.94
CA PRO A 60 -3.93 28.82 -19.10
C PRO A 60 -4.14 29.10 -20.58
N LYS A 61 -5.38 29.42 -20.97
CA LYS A 61 -5.64 30.20 -22.18
C LYS A 61 -5.33 31.65 -21.84
N ASN A 62 -4.10 32.08 -22.14
CA ASN A 62 -3.80 33.48 -22.39
C ASN A 62 -2.62 33.57 -23.36
#